data_AF-B0WXL2-F1
#
_entry.id   AF-B0WXL2-F1
#
_cell.length_a   1.000
_cell.length_b   1.000
_cell.length_c   1.000
_cell.angle_alpha   90.00
_cell.angle_beta   90.00
_cell.angle_gamma   90.00
#
_symmetry.space_group_name_H-M   'P 1'
#
loop_
_entity.id
_entity.type
_entity.pdbx_description
1 polymer ?
#
loop_
_entity_poly.entity_id
_entity_poly.type
_entity_poly.pdbx_seq_one_letter_code
_entity_poly.pdbx_strand_id
1 'polypeptide(L)'
;MPSRHNRPGRSNRPERSSRSSRDMNWSKLVREKPLGFGRMLRKEADWAVEQQFKKKFQFRRPVEHPPGLPPLESVFTVPAYTVDQLQKDKSDLNAVKNRLNDFEIGEWHQHTRRRSSLFPILQELRHRVRAEFVTQAFAKLYECVAAYELVPGDATEFYSVHLCEAPGAFITGLNHYLRLTRGDIRWQWFANTLNPYYEGNSMGNMITDDRFILETLDRWCFGEDCTGDIMKRENLDAITRRASEFPMVSNL
;
A
#
# COMPACT_ATOMS: atom_id res chain seq x y z
N MET A 1 64.03 -16.81 4.43
CA MET A 1 65.24 -16.30 3.75
C MET A 1 64.97 -14.93 3.16
N PRO A 2 65.41 -13.83 3.78
CA PRO A 2 65.38 -12.48 3.18
C PRO A 2 66.80 -11.90 2.93
N SER A 3 66.98 -11.19 1.81
CA SER A 3 68.08 -10.22 1.56
C SER A 3 67.53 -9.15 0.60
N ARG A 4 67.32 -7.88 0.99
CA ARG A 4 68.27 -6.80 1.36
C ARG A 4 69.31 -6.47 0.29
N HIS A 5 69.34 -5.19 -0.13
CA HIS A 5 70.49 -4.25 -0.25
C HIS A 5 69.87 -2.83 -0.44
N ASN A 6 69.74 -1.97 0.60
CA ASN A 6 70.62 -0.85 1.01
C ASN A 6 70.87 0.21 -0.10
N ARG A 7 70.37 1.47 -0.05
CA ARG A 7 70.72 2.70 0.77
C ARG A 7 71.22 3.81 -0.21
N PRO A 8 71.40 5.12 0.15
CA PRO A 8 71.00 5.96 1.32
C PRO A 8 69.98 7.08 0.87
N GLY A 9 69.70 8.22 1.53
CA GLY A 9 69.89 8.74 2.92
C GLY A 9 69.89 10.29 3.05
N ARG A 10 69.62 10.81 4.27
CA ARG A 10 69.78 12.20 4.80
C ARG A 10 68.87 13.38 4.35
N SER A 11 67.94 13.74 5.26
CA SER A 11 67.73 15.07 5.90
C SER A 11 67.91 16.40 5.14
N ASN A 12 66.85 17.24 5.17
CA ASN A 12 66.86 18.51 5.94
C ASN A 12 65.44 19.11 6.12
N ARG A 13 65.16 19.64 7.32
CA ARG A 13 64.06 20.59 7.60
C ARG A 13 64.61 22.03 7.56
N PRO A 14 63.82 23.01 7.11
CA PRO A 14 63.89 24.38 7.63
C PRO A 14 62.72 24.65 8.60
N GLU A 15 62.91 25.61 9.51
CA GLU A 15 61.93 25.98 10.54
C GLU A 15 60.97 27.10 10.12
N ARG A 16 59.97 27.31 11.00
CA ARG A 16 58.84 28.24 10.96
C ARG A 16 59.16 29.66 10.48
N SER A 17 58.14 30.30 9.90
CA SER A 17 57.82 31.70 10.26
C SER A 17 56.32 31.85 10.51
N SER A 18 55.97 32.71 11.46
CA SER A 18 54.61 32.97 11.94
C SER A 18 54.05 34.25 11.32
N ARG A 19 52.79 34.24 10.84
CA ARG A 19 52.04 35.47 10.54
C ARG A 19 50.54 35.35 10.86
N SER A 20 50.14 36.20 11.83
CA SER A 20 48.83 36.82 12.05
C SER A 20 47.55 35.98 11.89
N SER A 21 46.76 35.91 12.97
CA SER A 21 45.32 35.69 12.82
C SER A 21 44.72 36.75 11.89
N ARG A 22 43.76 36.33 11.07
CA ARG A 22 42.72 37.20 10.52
C ARG A 22 41.41 36.56 10.92
N ASP A 23 40.74 37.14 11.90
CA ASP A 23 39.49 36.61 12.42
C ASP A 23 38.41 36.74 11.33
N MET A 24 38.15 35.64 10.62
CA MET A 24 37.04 35.56 9.68
C MET A 24 35.74 35.51 10.47
N ASN A 25 35.06 36.65 10.54
CA ASN A 25 33.75 36.76 11.16
C ASN A 25 32.68 36.07 10.27
N TRP A 26 32.44 34.78 10.53
CA TRP A 26 31.49 33.94 9.80
C TRP A 26 30.03 34.43 9.83
N SER A 27 29.66 35.32 10.77
CA SER A 27 28.28 35.85 10.87
C SER A 27 27.85 36.73 9.69
N LYS A 28 28.79 37.20 8.83
CA LYS A 28 28.49 38.12 7.72
C LYS A 28 28.37 37.47 6.33
N LEU A 29 28.44 36.13 6.22
CA LEU A 29 28.36 35.45 4.92
C LEU A 29 27.09 34.62 4.65
N VAL A 30 26.09 34.66 5.54
CA VAL A 30 24.74 34.14 5.22
C VAL A 30 23.93 35.24 4.53
N ARG A 31 24.29 35.55 3.29
CA ARG A 31 23.32 36.14 2.35
C ARG A 31 22.41 35.02 1.90
N GLU A 32 21.21 34.94 2.47
CA GLU A 32 20.13 34.14 1.90
C GLU A 32 19.90 34.60 0.46
N LYS A 33 20.37 33.81 -0.51
CA LYS A 33 20.00 34.04 -1.90
C LYS A 33 18.50 33.75 -2.02
N PRO A 34 17.68 34.68 -2.54
CA PRO A 34 16.26 34.41 -2.73
C PRO A 34 16.09 33.13 -3.53
N LEU A 35 15.16 32.27 -3.08
CA LEU A 35 14.86 31.01 -3.74
C LEU A 35 14.51 31.29 -5.20
N GLY A 36 15.35 30.81 -6.12
CA GLY A 36 15.08 30.95 -7.56
C GLY A 36 13.70 30.38 -7.88
N PHE A 37 12.95 31.05 -8.75
CA PHE A 37 11.53 30.82 -9.01
C PHE A 37 11.15 29.34 -9.17
N GLY A 38 11.90 28.57 -9.96
CA GLY A 38 11.70 27.12 -10.15
C GLY A 38 12.08 26.21 -8.96
N ARG A 39 12.57 26.76 -7.85
CA ARG A 39 12.78 26.09 -6.56
C ARG A 39 11.70 26.52 -5.54
N MET A 40 11.14 27.71 -5.70
CA MET A 40 9.96 28.18 -4.96
C MET A 40 8.70 27.41 -5.40
N LEU A 41 8.43 27.35 -6.71
CA LEU A 41 7.32 26.57 -7.27
C LEU A 41 7.37 25.07 -6.89
N ARG A 42 8.58 24.51 -6.75
CA ARG A 42 8.76 23.13 -6.27
C ARG A 42 8.37 23.00 -4.80
N LYS A 43 8.84 23.88 -3.91
CA LYS A 43 8.40 23.90 -2.51
C LYS A 43 6.89 24.06 -2.35
N GLU A 44 6.27 24.91 -3.17
CA GLU A 44 4.81 25.11 -3.15
C GLU A 44 4.05 23.86 -3.60
N ALA A 45 4.53 23.19 -4.66
CA ALA A 45 3.99 21.91 -5.10
C ALA A 45 4.19 20.79 -4.06
N ASP A 46 5.39 20.66 -3.51
CA ASP A 46 5.74 19.68 -2.47
C ASP A 46 4.84 19.88 -1.22
N TRP A 47 4.67 21.12 -0.78
CA TRP A 47 3.77 21.48 0.32
C TRP A 47 2.31 21.14 -0.01
N ALA A 48 1.81 21.51 -1.18
CA ALA A 48 0.43 21.24 -1.59
C ALA A 48 0.14 19.73 -1.70
N VAL A 49 1.11 18.94 -2.14
CA VAL A 49 1.07 17.47 -2.13
C VAL A 49 1.03 16.95 -0.70
N GLU A 50 1.92 17.43 0.18
CA GLU A 50 1.96 17.02 1.58
C GLU A 50 0.64 17.31 2.33
N GLN A 51 -0.04 18.42 2.01
CA GLN A 51 -1.38 18.72 2.56
C GLN A 51 -2.44 17.69 2.14
N GLN A 52 -2.34 17.05 0.96
CA GLN A 52 -3.27 15.98 0.57
C GLN A 52 -3.04 14.73 1.43
N PHE A 53 -1.79 14.33 1.65
CA PHE A 53 -1.44 13.18 2.51
C PHE A 53 -1.78 13.40 4.00
N LYS A 54 -1.93 14.65 4.43
CA LYS A 54 -2.35 15.03 5.78
C LYS A 54 -3.88 15.02 5.99
N LYS A 55 -4.70 14.73 4.97
CA LYS A 55 -6.16 14.57 5.11
C LYS A 55 -6.56 13.24 5.76
N LYS A 56 -6.06 13.01 6.98
CA LYS A 56 -6.40 11.86 7.81
C LYS A 56 -7.42 12.29 8.87
N PHE A 57 -8.49 11.52 9.01
CA PHE A 57 -9.55 11.77 9.98
C PHE A 57 -9.58 10.63 11.01
N GLN A 58 -9.55 10.98 12.30
CA GLN A 58 -9.67 10.00 13.38
C GLN A 58 -11.06 10.10 14.00
N PHE A 59 -11.87 9.06 13.79
CA PHE A 59 -13.17 8.94 14.44
C PHE A 59 -12.97 8.53 15.89
N ARG A 60 -13.61 9.24 16.82
CA ARG A 60 -13.60 8.90 18.25
C ARG A 60 -14.84 8.08 18.58
N ARG A 61 -14.66 6.95 19.29
CA ARG A 61 -15.78 6.19 19.86
C ARG A 61 -16.47 7.07 20.92
N PRO A 62 -17.78 7.32 20.84
CA PRO A 62 -18.52 7.96 21.93
C PRO A 62 -18.38 7.14 23.22
N VAL A 63 -18.17 7.81 24.35
CA VAL A 63 -17.94 7.17 25.65
C VAL A 63 -19.25 6.75 26.32
N GLU A 64 -20.27 7.60 26.25
CA GLU A 64 -21.57 7.40 26.93
C GLU A 64 -22.42 6.33 26.24
N HIS A 65 -22.37 6.28 24.90
CA HIS A 65 -23.08 5.32 24.08
C HIS A 65 -22.12 4.72 23.04
N PRO A 66 -21.31 3.70 23.42
CA PRO A 66 -20.46 3.02 22.45
C PRO A 66 -21.34 2.41 21.34
N PRO A 67 -21.10 2.74 20.06
CA PRO A 67 -21.91 2.21 18.96
C PRO A 67 -21.77 0.70 18.89
N GLY A 68 -22.88 0.01 19.16
CA GLY A 68 -23.08 -1.40 18.79
C GLY A 68 -23.57 -1.51 17.36
N LEU A 69 -23.50 -2.71 16.79
CA LEU A 69 -24.22 -3.01 15.56
C LEU A 69 -25.74 -2.98 15.84
N PRO A 70 -26.57 -2.47 14.92
CA PRO A 70 -28.02 -2.53 15.06
C PRO A 70 -28.49 -4.00 15.07
N PRO A 71 -29.59 -4.34 15.77
CA PRO A 71 -30.19 -5.67 15.71
C PRO A 71 -30.51 -6.05 14.26
N LEU A 72 -30.27 -7.30 13.86
CA LEU A 72 -30.36 -7.73 12.46
C LEU A 72 -31.76 -7.51 11.89
N GLU A 73 -32.78 -7.75 12.70
CA GLU A 73 -34.20 -7.52 12.43
C GLU A 73 -34.58 -6.04 12.18
N SER A 74 -33.70 -5.10 12.52
CA SER A 74 -33.89 -3.66 12.22
C SER A 74 -33.20 -3.21 10.93
N VAL A 75 -32.24 -3.97 10.42
CA VAL A 75 -31.47 -3.61 9.22
C VAL A 75 -32.35 -3.73 7.97
N PHE A 76 -32.28 -2.73 7.08
CA PHE A 76 -33.08 -2.64 5.84
C PHE A 76 -34.61 -2.59 6.04
N THR A 77 -35.11 -2.36 7.26
CA THR A 77 -36.56 -2.22 7.52
C THR A 77 -37.15 -0.87 7.12
N VAL A 78 -36.32 0.17 7.06
CA VAL A 78 -36.71 1.53 6.68
C VAL A 78 -36.36 1.83 5.21
N PRO A 79 -37.08 2.75 4.55
CA PRO A 79 -36.71 3.22 3.21
C PRO A 79 -35.26 3.71 3.16
N ALA A 80 -34.62 3.54 2.00
CA ALA A 80 -33.23 3.95 1.80
C ALA A 80 -33.04 5.45 2.10
N TYR A 81 -32.08 5.78 2.96
CA TYR A 81 -31.73 7.15 3.29
C TYR A 81 -31.16 7.87 2.06
N THR A 82 -31.81 8.96 1.64
CA THR A 82 -31.39 9.78 0.50
C THR A 82 -30.95 11.17 0.95
N VAL A 83 -29.86 11.65 0.35
CA VAL A 83 -29.39 13.04 0.46
C VAL A 83 -29.41 13.64 -0.93
N ASP A 84 -30.27 14.65 -1.15
CA ASP A 84 -30.53 15.20 -2.48
C ASP A 84 -29.28 15.71 -3.19
N GLN A 85 -28.39 16.38 -2.44
CA GLN A 85 -27.10 16.83 -2.97
C GLN A 85 -26.24 15.66 -3.49
N LEU A 86 -26.19 14.53 -2.77
CA LEU A 86 -25.44 13.35 -3.21
C LEU A 86 -26.11 12.66 -4.42
N GLN A 87 -27.44 12.74 -4.56
CA GLN A 87 -28.13 12.25 -5.76
C GLN A 87 -27.84 13.15 -6.98
N LYS A 88 -27.75 14.47 -6.79
CA LYS A 88 -27.28 15.39 -7.82
C LYS A 88 -25.84 15.09 -8.21
N ASP A 89 -24.92 15.02 -7.24
CA ASP A 89 -23.50 14.75 -7.49
C ASP A 89 -23.28 13.40 -8.20
N LYS A 90 -24.06 12.36 -7.82
CA LYS A 90 -24.11 11.06 -8.51
C LYS A 90 -24.58 11.20 -9.97
N SER A 91 -25.56 12.05 -10.23
CA SER A 91 -26.12 12.26 -11.57
C SER A 91 -25.12 13.00 -12.46
N ASP A 92 -24.52 14.07 -11.95
CA ASP A 92 -23.47 14.84 -12.62
C ASP A 92 -22.23 13.98 -12.90
N LEU A 93 -21.78 13.17 -11.93
CA LEU A 93 -20.68 12.22 -12.11
C LEU A 93 -20.98 11.16 -13.19
N ASN A 94 -22.19 10.60 -13.19
CA ASN A 94 -22.58 9.62 -14.21
C ASN A 94 -22.73 10.25 -15.60
N ALA A 95 -23.25 11.48 -15.70
CA ALA A 95 -23.27 12.23 -16.96
C ALA A 95 -21.85 12.43 -17.52
N VAL A 96 -20.86 12.73 -16.67
CA VAL A 96 -19.45 12.82 -17.09
C VAL A 96 -18.88 11.46 -17.47
N LYS A 97 -19.12 10.40 -16.69
CA LYS A 97 -18.66 9.03 -17.01
C LYS A 97 -19.23 8.52 -18.32
N ASN A 98 -20.51 8.78 -18.60
CA ASN A 98 -21.19 8.29 -19.81
C ASN A 98 -20.58 8.84 -21.12
N ARG A 99 -19.87 9.98 -21.06
CA ARG A 99 -19.08 10.52 -22.19
C ARG A 99 -17.91 9.62 -22.60
N LEU A 100 -17.62 8.57 -21.84
CA LEU A 100 -16.57 7.59 -22.11
C LEU A 100 -17.11 6.27 -22.70
N ASN A 101 -18.43 6.10 -22.79
CA ASN A 101 -19.06 4.83 -23.20
C ASN A 101 -18.77 4.45 -24.66
N ASP A 102 -18.50 5.44 -25.52
CA ASP A 102 -18.24 5.23 -26.95
C ASP A 102 -16.76 4.92 -27.27
N PHE A 103 -15.88 4.89 -26.26
CA PHE A 103 -14.47 4.56 -26.44
C PHE A 103 -14.23 3.05 -26.35
N GLU A 104 -13.41 2.53 -27.26
CA GLU A 104 -12.92 1.15 -27.19
C GLU A 104 -12.12 0.96 -25.88
N ILE A 105 -12.40 -0.13 -25.15
CA ILE A 105 -11.91 -0.33 -23.79
C ILE A 105 -10.39 -0.55 -23.74
N GLY A 106 -9.81 -1.22 -24.74
CA GLY A 106 -8.37 -1.39 -24.91
C GLY A 106 -7.64 -0.07 -25.19
N GLU A 107 -8.14 0.75 -26.11
CA GLU A 107 -7.62 2.09 -26.39
C GLU A 107 -7.71 3.00 -25.17
N TRP A 108 -8.86 3.00 -24.48
CA TRP A 108 -9.07 3.76 -23.25
C TRP A 108 -8.13 3.31 -22.13
N HIS A 109 -7.94 2.00 -21.92
CA HIS A 109 -6.95 1.47 -20.99
C HIS A 109 -5.52 1.85 -21.37
N GLN A 110 -5.17 1.83 -22.66
CA GLN A 110 -3.85 2.26 -23.14
C GLN A 110 -3.62 3.76 -22.88
N HIS A 111 -4.62 4.60 -23.15
CA HIS A 111 -4.57 6.04 -22.91
C HIS A 111 -4.39 6.34 -21.41
N THR A 112 -5.30 5.83 -20.57
CA THR A 112 -5.28 6.05 -19.11
C THR A 112 -4.00 5.52 -18.47
N ARG A 113 -3.49 4.36 -18.90
CA ARG A 113 -2.18 3.82 -18.46
C ARG A 113 -1.02 4.75 -18.82
N ARG A 114 -0.99 5.31 -20.04
CA ARG A 114 0.04 6.30 -20.47
C ARG A 114 -0.04 7.62 -19.69
N ARG A 115 -1.22 8.01 -19.22
CA ARG A 115 -1.44 9.22 -18.42
C ARG A 115 -1.26 9.03 -16.91
N SER A 116 -1.04 7.80 -16.44
CA SER A 116 -0.96 7.49 -15.01
C SER A 116 0.37 7.89 -14.38
N SER A 117 0.33 8.77 -13.38
CA SER A 117 1.46 9.13 -12.52
C SER A 117 1.92 7.99 -11.60
N LEU A 118 1.15 6.90 -11.49
CA LEU A 118 1.52 5.73 -10.69
C LEU A 118 2.60 4.88 -11.36
N PHE A 119 2.72 4.90 -12.70
CA PHE A 119 3.61 3.98 -13.40
C PHE A 119 5.10 4.13 -12.99
N PRO A 120 5.68 5.35 -12.87
CA PRO A 120 7.02 5.52 -12.32
C PRO A 120 7.17 4.94 -10.91
N ILE A 121 6.19 5.16 -10.02
CA ILE A 121 6.21 4.64 -8.64
C ILE A 121 6.26 3.11 -8.63
N LEU A 122 5.46 2.45 -9.47
CA LEU A 122 5.48 0.99 -9.60
C LEU A 122 6.83 0.47 -10.15
N GLN A 123 7.53 1.24 -10.99
CA GLN A 123 8.88 0.85 -11.46
C GLN A 123 9.93 1.02 -10.35
N GLU A 124 9.85 2.07 -9.55
CA GLU A 124 10.72 2.27 -8.39
C GLU A 124 10.58 1.15 -7.36
N LEU A 125 9.34 0.74 -7.06
CA LEU A 125 9.05 -0.41 -6.18
C LEU A 125 9.65 -1.72 -6.74
N ARG A 126 9.49 -2.01 -8.03
CA ARG A 126 10.07 -3.23 -8.65
C ARG A 126 11.60 -3.21 -8.68
N HIS A 127 12.22 -2.09 -9.03
CA HIS A 127 13.65 -2.08 -9.38
C HIS A 127 14.57 -1.64 -8.24
N ARG A 128 14.17 -0.66 -7.43
CA ARG A 128 14.97 -0.21 -6.27
C ARG A 128 14.63 -0.97 -4.99
N VAL A 129 13.34 -1.14 -4.71
CA VAL A 129 12.89 -1.85 -3.49
C VAL A 129 12.87 -3.37 -3.69
N ARG A 130 12.93 -3.85 -4.95
CA ARG A 130 12.86 -5.27 -5.33
C ARG A 130 11.61 -5.97 -4.79
N ALA A 131 10.51 -5.22 -4.71
CA ALA A 131 9.22 -5.79 -4.39
C ALA A 131 8.74 -6.72 -5.52
N GLU A 132 8.26 -7.90 -5.14
CA GLU A 132 7.68 -8.88 -6.05
C GLU A 132 6.21 -8.57 -6.30
N PHE A 133 5.70 -9.06 -7.44
CA PHE A 133 4.29 -8.93 -7.84
C PHE A 133 3.66 -7.52 -7.75
N VAL A 134 4.48 -6.48 -7.98
CA VAL A 134 4.07 -5.08 -7.87
C VAL A 134 3.02 -4.71 -8.92
N THR A 135 1.79 -4.54 -8.45
CA THR A 135 0.66 -3.95 -9.19
C THR A 135 0.22 -2.64 -8.52
N GLN A 136 -0.82 -1.99 -9.05
CA GLN A 136 -1.46 -0.88 -8.33
C GLN A 136 -2.10 -1.33 -7.01
N ALA A 137 -2.56 -2.58 -6.92
CA ALA A 137 -3.13 -3.13 -5.68
C ALA A 137 -2.05 -3.28 -4.60
N PHE A 138 -0.89 -3.86 -4.95
CA PHE A 138 0.28 -3.91 -4.07
C PHE A 138 0.58 -2.53 -3.44
N ALA A 139 0.68 -1.49 -4.28
CA ALA A 139 1.01 -0.15 -3.83
C ALA A 139 -0.09 0.46 -2.93
N LYS A 140 -1.37 0.19 -3.21
CA LYS A 140 -2.50 0.65 -2.37
C LYS A 140 -2.42 0.06 -0.96
N LEU A 141 -2.25 -1.27 -0.81
CA LEU A 141 -2.18 -1.86 0.52
C LEU A 141 -0.90 -1.44 1.24
N TYR A 142 0.24 -1.43 0.56
CA TYR A 142 1.51 -1.01 1.15
C TYR A 142 1.43 0.41 1.72
N GLU A 143 0.83 1.36 0.99
CA GLU A 143 0.55 2.71 1.49
C GLU A 143 -0.35 2.67 2.73
N CYS A 144 -1.43 1.88 2.73
CA CYS A 144 -2.31 1.76 3.90
C CYS A 144 -1.59 1.24 5.15
N VAL A 145 -0.81 0.16 5.06
CA VAL A 145 -0.11 -0.42 6.23
C VAL A 145 1.09 0.42 6.69
N ALA A 146 1.68 1.24 5.81
CA ALA A 146 2.73 2.19 6.18
C ALA A 146 2.17 3.52 6.73
N ALA A 147 0.98 3.94 6.29
CA ALA A 147 0.35 5.20 6.67
C ALA A 147 -0.53 5.13 7.92
N TYR A 148 -0.94 3.92 8.34
CA TYR A 148 -1.83 3.66 9.48
C TYR A 148 -1.36 2.45 10.28
N GLU A 149 -1.59 2.44 11.58
CA GLU A 149 -1.22 1.34 12.49
C GLU A 149 -2.19 0.15 12.36
N LEU A 150 -2.17 -0.50 11.18
CA LEU A 150 -2.99 -1.69 10.88
C LEU A 150 -2.36 -3.00 11.38
N VAL A 151 -1.07 -2.96 11.72
CA VAL A 151 -0.32 -4.06 12.34
C VAL A 151 0.20 -3.52 13.68
N PRO A 152 -0.30 -4.00 14.83
CA PRO A 152 0.09 -3.47 16.14
C PRO A 152 1.60 -3.59 16.41
N GLY A 153 2.18 -2.57 17.03
CA GLY A 153 3.62 -2.47 17.28
C GLY A 153 4.20 -3.54 18.22
N ASP A 154 3.38 -4.21 19.01
CA ASP A 154 3.73 -5.23 19.99
C ASP A 154 3.30 -6.66 19.58
N ALA A 155 2.57 -6.81 18.48
CA ALA A 155 2.08 -8.11 18.02
C ALA A 155 3.23 -9.04 17.57
N THR A 156 3.32 -10.21 18.21
CA THR A 156 4.22 -11.32 17.85
C THR A 156 3.63 -12.25 16.80
N GLU A 157 2.30 -12.32 16.71
CA GLU A 157 1.54 -13.06 15.71
C GLU A 157 0.54 -12.13 15.02
N PHE A 158 0.33 -12.31 13.72
CA PHE A 158 -0.61 -11.52 12.91
C PHE A 158 -1.46 -12.45 12.05
N TYR A 159 -2.74 -12.15 11.95
CA TYR A 159 -3.74 -12.96 11.26
C TYR A 159 -4.49 -12.07 10.27
N SER A 160 -4.57 -12.47 9.01
CA SER A 160 -5.33 -11.72 8.00
C SER A 160 -6.13 -12.60 7.06
N VAL A 161 -7.33 -12.14 6.71
CA VAL A 161 -8.22 -12.74 5.71
C VAL A 161 -8.33 -11.77 4.55
N HIS A 162 -8.07 -12.25 3.33
CA HIS A 162 -8.13 -11.43 2.12
C HIS A 162 -9.29 -11.88 1.23
N LEU A 163 -10.28 -11.02 1.02
CA LEU A 163 -11.52 -11.35 0.31
C LEU A 163 -11.52 -10.73 -1.09
N CYS A 164 -12.02 -11.47 -2.08
CA CYS A 164 -11.95 -11.10 -3.51
C CYS A 164 -10.51 -10.78 -3.98
N GLU A 165 -9.53 -11.54 -3.48
CA GLU A 165 -8.12 -11.14 -3.45
C GLU A 165 -7.34 -11.40 -4.75
N ALA A 166 -7.88 -12.20 -5.68
CA ALA A 166 -7.13 -12.56 -6.89
C ALA A 166 -6.58 -11.31 -7.61
N PRO A 167 -5.29 -11.32 -8.01
CA PRO A 167 -4.40 -12.49 -8.03
C PRO A 167 -3.48 -12.65 -6.79
N GLY A 168 -3.67 -11.91 -5.69
CA GLY A 168 -2.82 -11.97 -4.49
C GLY A 168 -1.89 -10.76 -4.26
N ALA A 169 -2.16 -9.65 -4.94
CA ALA A 169 -1.29 -8.47 -4.89
C ALA A 169 -1.31 -7.73 -3.55
N PHE A 170 -2.43 -7.77 -2.81
CA PHE A 170 -2.50 -7.24 -1.44
C PHE A 170 -1.74 -8.18 -0.49
N ILE A 171 -1.92 -9.51 -0.60
CA ILE A 171 -1.13 -10.49 0.18
C ILE A 171 0.37 -10.24 0.01
N THR A 172 0.87 -10.12 -1.23
CA THR A 172 2.30 -9.85 -1.47
C THR A 172 2.76 -8.48 -0.96
N GLY A 173 1.90 -7.46 -1.00
CA GLY A 173 2.18 -6.13 -0.44
C GLY A 173 2.32 -6.16 1.09
N LEU A 174 1.41 -6.87 1.77
CA LEU A 174 1.46 -7.09 3.21
C LEU A 174 2.70 -7.91 3.60
N ASN A 175 2.99 -9.01 2.89
CA ASN A 175 4.20 -9.80 3.10
C ASN A 175 5.45 -8.93 3.07
N HIS A 176 5.60 -8.12 2.02
CA HIS A 176 6.77 -7.27 1.82
C HIS A 176 6.89 -6.23 2.95
N TYR A 177 5.79 -5.60 3.36
CA TYR A 177 5.77 -4.68 4.51
C TYR A 177 6.21 -5.38 5.80
N LEU A 178 5.59 -6.51 6.16
CA LEU A 178 5.89 -7.25 7.38
C LEU A 178 7.35 -7.72 7.41
N ARG A 179 7.89 -8.24 6.29
CA ARG A 179 9.30 -8.66 6.22
C ARG A 179 10.30 -7.53 6.41
N LEU A 180 9.95 -6.30 6.07
CA LEU A 180 10.81 -5.12 6.24
C LEU A 180 10.67 -4.45 7.62
N THR A 181 9.48 -4.47 8.23
CA THR A 181 9.18 -3.71 9.45
C THR A 181 8.91 -4.55 10.70
N ARG A 182 8.64 -5.85 10.54
CA ARG A 182 8.19 -6.80 11.56
C ARG A 182 8.89 -8.16 11.38
N GLY A 183 10.22 -8.18 11.29
CA GLY A 183 10.99 -9.36 10.86
C GLY A 183 10.81 -10.64 11.70
N ASP A 184 10.36 -10.49 12.94
CA ASP A 184 10.08 -11.54 13.93
C ASP A 184 8.60 -11.98 14.00
N ILE A 185 7.69 -11.28 13.32
CA ILE A 185 6.25 -11.57 13.41
C ILE A 185 5.89 -12.88 12.70
N ARG A 186 5.06 -13.69 13.36
CA ARG A 186 4.45 -14.87 12.75
C ARG A 186 3.17 -14.48 12.05
N TRP A 187 3.20 -14.39 10.74
CA TRP A 187 2.02 -14.06 9.95
C TRP A 187 1.35 -15.32 9.40
N GLN A 188 0.07 -15.49 9.74
CA GLN A 188 -0.83 -16.47 9.13
C GLN A 188 -1.90 -15.75 8.32
N TRP A 189 -2.26 -16.32 7.19
CA TRP A 189 -3.33 -15.81 6.34
C TRP A 189 -4.03 -16.94 5.60
N PHE A 190 -5.24 -16.63 5.15
CA PHE A 190 -5.92 -17.31 4.06
C PHE A 190 -6.68 -16.27 3.22
N ALA A 191 -7.11 -16.66 2.02
CA ALA A 191 -7.78 -15.78 1.08
C ALA A 191 -8.98 -16.44 0.40
N ASN A 192 -9.86 -15.62 -0.16
CA ASN A 192 -10.99 -16.05 -1.00
C ASN A 192 -10.99 -15.24 -2.30
N THR A 193 -11.42 -15.89 -3.38
CA THR A 193 -11.69 -15.31 -4.69
C THR A 193 -12.54 -16.29 -5.50
N LEU A 194 -13.14 -15.85 -6.62
CA LEU A 194 -13.72 -16.75 -7.61
C LEU A 194 -12.65 -17.75 -8.08
N ASN A 195 -12.94 -19.04 -7.96
CA ASN A 195 -11.98 -20.09 -8.24
C ASN A 195 -11.61 -20.13 -9.74
N PRO A 196 -10.33 -19.89 -10.13
CA PRO A 196 -9.90 -19.94 -11.52
C PRO A 196 -9.96 -21.36 -12.12
N TYR A 197 -10.07 -22.39 -11.28
CA TYR A 197 -10.13 -23.80 -11.67
C TYR A 197 -11.56 -24.36 -11.71
N TYR A 198 -12.58 -23.55 -11.49
CA TYR A 198 -13.98 -23.95 -11.56
C TYR A 198 -14.61 -23.58 -12.92
N GLU A 199 -14.90 -24.59 -13.74
CA GLU A 199 -15.36 -24.41 -15.14
C GLU A 199 -16.65 -23.59 -15.29
N GLY A 200 -17.51 -23.54 -14.27
CA GLY A 200 -18.74 -22.75 -14.29
C GLY A 200 -18.55 -21.25 -14.04
N ASN A 201 -17.34 -20.79 -13.72
CA ASN A 201 -17.05 -19.37 -13.54
C ASN A 201 -16.79 -18.69 -14.91
N SER A 202 -17.34 -17.50 -15.11
CA SER A 202 -17.10 -16.73 -16.34
C SER A 202 -15.65 -16.27 -16.44
N MET A 203 -14.97 -16.62 -17.53
CA MET A 203 -13.60 -16.18 -17.83
C MET A 203 -13.43 -14.65 -17.83
N GLY A 204 -14.50 -13.88 -18.11
CA GLY A 204 -14.50 -12.42 -18.04
C GLY A 204 -14.50 -11.84 -16.61
N ASN A 205 -14.85 -12.67 -15.61
CA ASN A 205 -14.89 -12.28 -14.19
C ASN A 205 -13.65 -12.78 -13.41
N MET A 206 -12.83 -13.65 -14.02
CA MET A 206 -11.67 -14.25 -13.38
C MET A 206 -10.38 -13.51 -13.75
N ILE A 207 -9.41 -13.50 -12.83
CA ILE A 207 -8.07 -12.98 -13.11
C ILE A 207 -7.24 -14.07 -13.79
N THR A 208 -6.56 -13.71 -14.87
CA THR A 208 -5.80 -14.64 -15.73
C THR A 208 -4.39 -15.01 -15.21
N ASP A 209 -3.94 -14.39 -14.11
CA ASP A 209 -2.66 -14.67 -13.47
C ASP A 209 -2.90 -15.42 -12.15
N ASP A 210 -2.86 -16.75 -12.23
CA ASP A 210 -3.19 -17.67 -11.14
C ASP A 210 -1.95 -18.24 -10.43
N ARG A 211 -0.74 -17.92 -10.90
CA ARG A 211 0.52 -18.54 -10.44
C ARG A 211 0.72 -18.45 -8.93
N PHE A 212 0.39 -17.30 -8.33
CA PHE A 212 0.45 -17.14 -6.88
C PHE A 212 -0.61 -17.95 -6.15
N ILE A 213 -1.80 -18.13 -6.74
CA ILE A 213 -2.88 -18.98 -6.22
C ILE A 213 -2.43 -20.44 -6.23
N LEU A 214 -1.84 -20.92 -7.33
CA LEU A 214 -1.35 -22.28 -7.48
C LEU A 214 -0.27 -22.65 -6.46
N GLU A 215 0.73 -21.79 -6.29
CA GLU A 215 1.85 -21.99 -5.34
C GLU A 215 1.43 -21.84 -3.86
N THR A 216 0.21 -21.34 -3.59
CA THR A 216 -0.32 -21.15 -2.23
C THR A 216 -1.70 -21.76 -2.04
N LEU A 217 -2.06 -22.78 -2.83
CA LEU A 217 -3.44 -23.27 -2.98
C LEU A 217 -4.09 -23.68 -1.64
N ASP A 218 -3.31 -24.20 -0.70
CA ASP A 218 -3.73 -24.53 0.67
C ASP A 218 -4.29 -23.32 1.42
N ARG A 219 -3.81 -22.10 1.10
CA ARG A 219 -4.21 -20.82 1.69
C ARG A 219 -5.47 -20.23 1.07
N TRP A 220 -6.06 -20.84 0.05
CA TRP A 220 -7.30 -20.34 -0.57
C TRP A 220 -8.53 -21.09 -0.05
N CYS A 221 -9.61 -20.34 0.16
CA CYS A 221 -10.92 -20.83 0.59
C CYS A 221 -11.93 -20.55 -0.52
N PHE A 222 -12.23 -21.58 -1.31
CA PHE A 222 -13.19 -21.50 -2.42
C PHE A 222 -14.64 -21.85 -1.99
N GLY A 223 -14.90 -21.99 -0.69
CA GLY A 223 -16.21 -22.33 -0.15
C GLY A 223 -16.58 -23.82 -0.29
N GLU A 224 -17.82 -24.15 0.07
CA GLU A 224 -18.35 -25.53 0.03
C GLU A 224 -18.54 -26.06 -1.39
N ASP A 225 -18.93 -25.19 -2.32
CA ASP A 225 -19.21 -25.57 -3.71
C ASP A 225 -18.01 -25.38 -4.66
N CYS A 226 -16.84 -25.05 -4.10
CA CYS A 226 -15.60 -24.75 -4.80
C CYS A 226 -15.67 -23.63 -5.85
N THR A 227 -16.76 -22.87 -5.95
CA THR A 227 -16.86 -21.76 -6.93
C THR A 227 -16.08 -20.52 -6.51
N GLY A 228 -15.84 -20.36 -5.21
CA GLY A 228 -15.22 -19.17 -4.64
C GLY A 228 -16.12 -17.95 -4.56
N ASP A 229 -17.38 -18.06 -4.98
CA ASP A 229 -18.37 -16.99 -4.93
C ASP A 229 -18.77 -16.70 -3.48
N ILE A 230 -18.31 -15.57 -2.96
CA ILE A 230 -18.57 -15.08 -1.60
C ILE A 230 -20.03 -14.62 -1.38
N MET A 231 -20.81 -14.43 -2.45
CA MET A 231 -22.22 -14.07 -2.35
C MET A 231 -23.12 -15.26 -1.98
N LYS A 232 -22.60 -16.49 -2.09
CA LYS A 232 -23.30 -17.71 -1.64
C LYS A 232 -23.13 -17.88 -0.14
N ARG A 233 -24.24 -18.20 0.54
CA ARG A 233 -24.28 -18.27 2.01
C ARG A 233 -23.35 -19.35 2.55
N GLU A 234 -23.34 -20.49 1.88
CA GLU A 234 -22.57 -21.69 2.22
C GLU A 234 -21.06 -21.40 2.15
N ASN A 235 -20.64 -20.64 1.13
CA ASN A 235 -19.25 -20.22 0.94
C ASN A 235 -18.82 -19.18 1.99
N LEU A 236 -19.71 -18.24 2.34
CA LEU A 236 -19.49 -17.30 3.44
C LEU A 236 -19.37 -18.01 4.80
N ASP A 237 -20.21 -19.02 5.04
CA ASP A 237 -20.17 -19.83 6.25
C ASP A 237 -18.88 -20.67 6.32
N ALA A 238 -18.37 -21.19 5.19
CA ALA A 238 -17.07 -21.85 5.11
C ALA A 238 -15.89 -20.90 5.40
N ILE A 239 -15.90 -19.68 4.85
CA ILE A 239 -14.91 -18.63 5.15
C ILE A 239 -14.93 -18.29 6.65
N THR A 240 -16.12 -18.16 7.23
CA THR A 240 -16.30 -17.85 8.66
C THR A 240 -15.79 -18.99 9.55
N ARG A 241 -16.09 -20.24 9.18
CA ARG A 241 -15.60 -21.45 9.87
C ARG A 241 -14.06 -21.52 9.84
N ARG A 242 -13.45 -21.24 8.70
CA ARG A 242 -11.98 -21.18 8.58
C ARG A 242 -11.37 -20.02 9.38
N ALA A 243 -12.04 -18.87 9.45
CA ALA A 243 -11.61 -17.76 10.30
C ALA A 243 -11.64 -18.10 11.80
N SER A 244 -12.56 -18.96 12.25
CA SER A 244 -12.64 -19.39 13.66
C SER A 244 -11.47 -20.29 14.12
N GLU A 245 -10.67 -20.82 13.19
CA GLU A 245 -9.41 -21.54 13.47
C GLU A 245 -8.30 -20.59 13.97
N PHE A 246 -8.43 -19.27 13.75
CA PHE A 246 -7.47 -18.31 14.27
C PHE A 246 -7.68 -18.08 15.78
N PRO A 247 -6.61 -18.13 16.61
CA PRO A 247 -6.73 -18.09 18.09
C PRO A 247 -7.45 -16.87 18.69
N MET A 248 -7.58 -15.79 17.92
CA MET A 248 -8.22 -14.54 18.36
C MET A 248 -9.74 -14.52 18.14
N VAL A 249 -10.30 -15.48 17.40
CA VAL A 249 -11.73 -15.50 17.03
C VAL A 249 -12.56 -16.39 17.96
N SER A 250 -11.94 -17.28 18.74
CA SER A 250 -12.59 -18.27 19.60
C SER A 250 -13.33 -17.69 20.85
N ASN A 251 -13.46 -16.37 20.96
CA ASN A 251 -14.02 -15.64 22.12
C ASN A 251 -15.09 -14.59 21.71
N LEU A 252 -15.67 -14.69 20.51
CA LEU A 252 -16.76 -13.83 20.01
C LEU A 252 -18.08 -14.60 19.90
#